data_AF-A0A1Q6LH18-F1
#
_entry.id   AF-A0A1Q6LH18-F1
#
_cell.length_a   1.000
_cell.length_b   1.000
_cell.length_c   1.000
_cell.angle_alpha   90.00
_cell.angle_beta   90.00
_cell.angle_gamma   90.00
#
_symmetry.space_group_name_H-M   'P 1'
#
loop_
_entity.id
_entity.type
_entity.pdbx_description
1 polymer ?
#
loop_
_entity_poly.entity_id
_entity_poly.type
_entity_poly.pdbx_seq_one_letter_code
_entity_poly.pdbx_strand_id
1 'polypeptide(L)'
;MALENGYFYYYQRRSEDKYDLVRQKFGSQKTVTLLEHVRSTDYPVVYGNRLYYTDYKSGAAQAMELNMNSGAKKVMLTASGADKSGTVAVGCGYQHIFLIGKKTESGGSVYRASCIYTSASADNTMDFRSGKWSY
;
A
#
# COMPACT_ATOMS: atom_id res chain seq x y z
N MET A 1 25.68 17.93 11.93
CA MET A 1 24.24 17.71 12.12
C MET A 1 23.89 16.44 11.37
N ALA A 2 23.80 15.30 12.05
CA ALA A 2 23.50 14.03 11.39
C ALA A 2 21.98 13.84 11.40
N LEU A 3 21.38 13.72 10.22
CA LEU A 3 19.98 13.30 10.05
C LEU A 3 19.88 11.80 10.42
N GLU A 4 20.08 11.45 11.69
CA GLU A 4 20.16 10.04 12.14
C GLU A 4 18.79 9.34 12.30
N ASN A 5 17.70 10.06 12.08
CA ASN A 5 16.34 9.58 12.34
C ASN A 5 15.58 9.26 11.04
N GLY A 6 16.19 8.45 10.17
CA GLY A 6 15.59 8.03 8.91
C GLY A 6 15.76 6.54 8.64
N TYR A 7 14.75 5.95 8.00
CA TYR A 7 14.83 4.61 7.44
C TYR A 7 14.62 4.65 5.92
N PHE A 8 15.37 3.84 5.19
CA PHE A 8 15.06 3.50 3.81
C PHE A 8 14.08 2.33 3.78
N TYR A 9 13.13 2.40 2.84
CA TYR A 9 12.19 1.33 2.55
C TYR A 9 12.34 0.98 1.07
N TYR A 10 12.70 -0.26 0.77
CA TYR A 10 12.97 -0.67 -0.60
C TYR A 10 12.64 -2.14 -0.82
N TYR A 11 12.30 -2.46 -2.07
CA TYR A 11 12.10 -3.84 -2.51
C TYR A 11 13.45 -4.47 -2.84
N GLN A 12 13.85 -5.49 -2.09
CA GLN A 12 14.99 -6.33 -2.38
C GLN A 12 14.54 -7.52 -3.22
N ARG A 13 15.03 -7.63 -4.46
CA ARG A 13 14.70 -8.74 -5.35
C ARG A 13 15.20 -10.08 -4.78
N ARG A 14 14.35 -11.11 -4.83
CA ARG A 14 14.66 -12.48 -4.42
C ARG A 14 14.67 -13.44 -5.61
N SER A 15 13.65 -13.34 -6.47
CA SER A 15 13.59 -14.06 -7.74
C SER A 15 12.80 -13.24 -8.76
N GLU A 16 12.42 -13.84 -9.89
CA GLU A 16 11.50 -13.21 -10.85
C GLU A 16 10.16 -12.86 -10.17
N ASP A 17 9.77 -11.60 -10.27
CA ASP A 17 8.55 -11.03 -9.68
C ASP A 17 8.36 -11.22 -8.16
N LYS A 18 9.43 -11.57 -7.43
CA LYS A 18 9.41 -11.76 -5.98
C LYS A 18 10.45 -10.90 -5.29
N TYR A 19 9.97 -10.13 -4.33
CA TYR A 19 10.73 -9.15 -3.58
C TYR A 19 10.43 -9.28 -2.10
N ASP A 20 11.41 -8.93 -1.28
CA ASP A 20 11.17 -8.62 0.11
C ASP A 20 11.09 -7.11 0.26
N LEU A 21 10.15 -6.60 1.04
CA LEU A 21 10.16 -5.20 1.42
C LEU A 21 10.99 -5.03 2.69
N VAL A 22 12.09 -4.31 2.55
CA VAL A 22 13.12 -4.18 3.58
C VAL A 22 13.15 -2.76 4.13
N ARG A 23 13.34 -2.65 5.45
CA ARG A 23 13.65 -1.41 6.16
C ARG A 23 15.11 -1.40 6.58
N GLN A 24 15.84 -0.33 6.26
CA GLN A 24 17.24 -0.14 6.64
C GLN A 24 17.43 1.20 7.34
N LYS A 25 18.15 1.22 8.47
CA LYS A 25 18.48 2.50 9.14
C LYS A 25 19.48 3.29 8.30
N PHE A 26 19.26 4.59 8.13
CA PHE A 26 20.18 5.47 7.42
C PHE A 26 21.60 5.37 8.01
N GLY A 27 22.62 5.26 7.15
CA GLY A 27 24.01 5.14 7.59
C GLY A 27 24.39 3.80 8.25
N SER A 28 23.53 2.77 8.19
CA SER A 28 23.77 1.46 8.80
C SER A 28 23.51 0.33 7.81
N GLN A 29 24.25 -0.77 7.91
CA GLN A 29 24.00 -2.00 7.16
C GLN A 29 22.93 -2.90 7.80
N LYS A 30 22.41 -2.52 8.98
CA LYS A 30 21.37 -3.29 9.67
C LYS A 30 20.02 -3.14 8.96
N THR A 31 19.41 -4.26 8.62
CA THR A 31 18.13 -4.35 7.92
C THR A 31 17.10 -5.14 8.72
N VAL A 32 15.82 -4.90 8.43
CA VAL A 32 14.68 -5.69 8.89
C VAL A 32 13.78 -5.96 7.69
N THR A 33 13.47 -7.22 7.42
CA THR A 33 12.46 -7.59 6.43
C THR A 33 11.07 -7.36 7.01
N LEU A 34 10.27 -6.49 6.38
CA LEU A 34 8.91 -6.18 6.81
C LEU A 34 7.89 -7.10 6.14
N LEU A 35 8.12 -7.45 4.87
CA LEU A 35 7.29 -8.36 4.09
C LEU A 35 8.19 -9.25 3.24
N GLU A 36 7.83 -10.52 3.14
CA GLU A 36 8.57 -11.54 2.38
C GLU A 36 7.80 -11.97 1.14
N HIS A 37 8.52 -12.24 0.05
CA HIS A 37 7.96 -12.84 -1.17
C HIS A 37 6.77 -12.08 -1.78
N VAL A 38 6.74 -10.77 -1.57
CA VAL A 38 5.74 -9.85 -2.13
C VAL A 38 6.08 -9.51 -3.57
N ARG A 39 5.12 -8.92 -4.27
CA ARG A 39 5.35 -8.33 -5.59
C ARG A 39 5.70 -6.86 -5.42
N SER A 40 6.50 -6.33 -6.35
CA SER A 40 6.67 -4.89 -6.49
C SER A 40 5.40 -4.36 -7.16
N THR A 41 4.50 -3.77 -6.37
CA THR A 41 3.18 -3.35 -6.84
C THR A 41 3.09 -1.83 -7.02
N ASP A 42 3.84 -1.06 -6.22
CA ASP A 42 4.25 0.35 -6.39
C ASP A 42 5.13 0.74 -5.18
N TYR A 43 5.49 2.01 -4.98
CA TYR A 43 6.22 2.46 -3.79
C TYR A 43 5.42 2.23 -2.49
N PRO A 44 6.05 1.65 -1.45
CA PRO A 44 5.42 1.53 -0.14
C PRO A 44 5.22 2.91 0.48
N VAL A 45 4.10 3.11 1.17
CA VAL A 45 3.82 4.36 1.86
C VAL A 45 3.96 4.17 3.36
N VAL A 46 4.69 5.06 4.03
CA VAL A 46 4.94 4.97 5.47
C VAL A 46 4.34 6.17 6.18
N TYR A 47 3.55 5.91 7.21
CA TYR A 47 2.97 6.93 8.08
C TYR A 47 3.13 6.50 9.55
N GLY A 48 4.05 7.16 10.27
CA GLY A 48 4.43 6.76 11.62
C GLY A 48 4.96 5.33 11.67
N ASN A 49 4.34 4.48 12.49
CA ASN A 49 4.68 3.06 12.62
C ASN A 49 3.89 2.14 11.66
N ARG A 50 3.17 2.71 10.69
CA ARG A 50 2.36 1.96 9.72
C ARG A 50 3.01 1.99 8.35
N LEU A 51 3.03 0.82 7.73
CA LEU A 51 3.38 0.63 6.34
C LEU A 51 2.10 0.33 5.57
N TYR A 52 1.88 1.02 4.45
CA TYR A 52 0.80 0.76 3.52
C TYR A 52 1.36 0.30 2.18
N TYR A 53 0.76 -0.74 1.61
CA TYR A 53 1.22 -1.35 0.37
C TYR A 53 0.06 -1.99 -0.41
N THR A 54 0.23 -2.14 -1.71
CA THR A 54 -0.76 -2.83 -2.54
C THR A 54 -0.48 -4.33 -2.55
N ASP A 55 -1.51 -5.14 -2.32
CA ASP A 55 -1.48 -6.58 -2.54
C ASP A 55 -2.52 -6.99 -3.58
N TYR A 56 -2.17 -7.91 -4.48
CA TYR A 56 -3.07 -8.42 -5.51
C TYR A 56 -3.47 -9.85 -5.14
N LYS A 57 -4.73 -10.03 -4.73
CA LYS A 57 -5.26 -11.32 -4.28
C LYS A 57 -6.60 -11.61 -4.95
N SER A 58 -6.69 -12.78 -5.60
CA SER A 58 -7.94 -13.34 -6.13
C SER A 58 -8.77 -12.38 -7.00
N GLY A 59 -8.13 -11.67 -7.94
CA GLY A 59 -8.83 -10.74 -8.85
C GLY A 59 -9.22 -9.41 -8.19
N ALA A 60 -8.58 -9.05 -7.08
CA ALA A 60 -8.70 -7.74 -6.45
C ALA A 60 -7.34 -7.14 -6.13
N ALA A 61 -7.27 -5.82 -6.17
CA ALA A 61 -6.20 -5.04 -5.56
C ALA A 61 -6.65 -4.60 -4.16
N GLN A 62 -5.78 -4.74 -3.16
CA GLN A 62 -6.05 -4.37 -1.79
C GLN A 62 -5.01 -3.36 -1.30
N ALA A 63 -5.47 -2.29 -0.67
CA ALA A 63 -4.61 -1.48 0.17
C ALA A 63 -4.45 -2.19 1.51
N MET A 64 -3.24 -2.62 1.83
CA MET A 64 -2.91 -3.30 3.07
C MET A 64 -2.21 -2.34 4.02
N GLU A 65 -2.48 -2.45 5.31
CA GLU A 65 -1.70 -1.86 6.39
C GLU A 65 -0.91 -2.97 7.11
N LEU A 66 0.35 -2.69 7.42
CA LEU A 66 1.18 -3.42 8.37
C LEU A 66 1.52 -2.50 9.55
N ASN A 67 1.19 -2.92 10.77
CA ASN A 67 1.75 -2.33 11.99
C ASN A 67 3.19 -2.85 12.16
N MET A 68 4.18 -1.97 11.98
CA MET A 68 5.59 -2.37 12.04
C MET A 68 6.06 -2.73 13.45
N ASN A 69 5.30 -2.40 14.51
CA ASN A 69 5.66 -2.77 15.88
C ASN A 69 5.12 -4.14 16.28
N SER A 70 3.91 -4.49 15.83
CA SER A 70 3.25 -5.75 16.21
C SER A 70 3.23 -6.81 15.10
N GLY A 71 3.55 -6.44 13.86
CA GLY A 71 3.40 -7.32 12.69
C GLY A 71 1.96 -7.52 12.23
N ALA A 72 0.97 -6.92 12.92
CA ALA A 72 -0.44 -7.07 12.57
C ALA A 72 -0.73 -6.48 11.18
N LYS A 73 -1.47 -7.23 10.36
CA LYS A 73 -1.88 -6.82 9.01
C LYS A 73 -3.38 -6.57 8.96
N LYS A 74 -3.79 -5.62 8.12
CA LYS A 74 -5.18 -5.22 7.96
C LYS A 74 -5.46 -4.76 6.54
N VAL A 75 -6.63 -5.09 6.01
CA VAL A 75 -7.11 -4.53 4.75
C VAL A 75 -7.70 -3.15 5.03
N MET A 76 -7.27 -2.14 4.27
CA MET A 76 -7.78 -0.76 4.35
C MET A 76 -8.79 -0.46 3.25
N LEU A 77 -8.55 -0.96 2.03
CA LEU A 77 -9.42 -0.80 0.87
C LEU A 77 -9.33 -2.05 0.01
N THR A 78 -10.40 -2.36 -0.72
CA THR A 78 -10.42 -3.42 -1.74
C THR A 78 -10.99 -2.87 -3.04
N ALA A 79 -10.36 -3.18 -4.16
CA ALA A 79 -10.84 -2.89 -5.51
C ALA A 79 -11.00 -4.21 -6.27
N SER A 80 -12.23 -4.69 -6.37
CA SER A 80 -12.54 -5.94 -7.09
C SER A 80 -12.44 -5.76 -8.61
N GLY A 81 -12.11 -6.86 -9.30
CA GLY A 81 -11.93 -6.90 -10.75
C GLY A 81 -10.63 -6.23 -11.18
N ALA A 82 -9.60 -6.26 -10.34
CA ALA A 82 -8.29 -5.69 -10.62
C ALA A 82 -7.21 -6.78 -10.62
N ASP A 83 -6.25 -6.64 -11.52
CA ASP A 83 -5.13 -7.55 -11.65
C ASP A 83 -3.82 -6.81 -11.97
N LYS A 84 -2.76 -7.59 -12.16
CA LYS A 84 -1.40 -7.11 -12.35
C LYS A 84 -1.15 -6.36 -13.66
N SER A 85 -2.07 -6.41 -14.63
CA SER A 85 -1.95 -5.62 -15.86
C SER A 85 -2.35 -4.15 -15.66
N GLY A 86 -3.06 -3.87 -14.56
CA GLY A 86 -3.48 -2.52 -14.20
C GLY A 86 -2.38 -1.70 -13.51
N THR A 87 -2.79 -0.53 -13.03
CA THR A 87 -1.93 0.44 -12.33
C THR A 87 -2.46 0.80 -10.95
N VAL A 88 -3.32 -0.05 -10.36
CA VAL A 88 -3.89 0.22 -9.04
C VAL A 88 -2.78 0.20 -7.99
N ALA A 89 -2.64 1.32 -7.27
CA ALA A 89 -1.63 1.49 -6.26
C ALA A 89 -2.17 2.20 -5.01
N VAL A 90 -1.49 1.96 -3.89
CA VAL A 90 -1.72 2.66 -2.63
C VAL A 90 -1.12 4.07 -2.69
N GLY A 91 -1.90 5.04 -2.24
CA GLY A 91 -1.42 6.39 -1.93
C GLY A 91 -1.75 6.78 -0.50
N CYS A 92 -1.08 7.80 0.02
CA CYS A 92 -1.45 8.43 1.29
C CYS A 92 -1.50 9.95 1.11
N GLY A 93 -2.50 10.56 1.71
CA GLY A 93 -2.68 12.02 1.74
C GLY A 93 -3.35 12.40 3.05
N TYR A 94 -2.64 13.15 3.88
CA TYR A 94 -3.05 13.48 5.23
C TYR A 94 -3.45 12.21 6.02
N GLN A 95 -4.68 12.15 6.53
CA GLN A 95 -5.20 11.01 7.31
C GLN A 95 -5.90 9.94 6.45
N HIS A 96 -5.72 9.95 5.13
CA HIS A 96 -6.41 9.05 4.22
C HIS A 96 -5.44 8.17 3.43
N ILE A 97 -5.78 6.89 3.36
CA ILE A 97 -5.18 5.92 2.46
C ILE A 97 -6.06 5.82 1.24
N PHE A 98 -5.42 5.84 0.07
CA PHE A 98 -6.05 5.79 -1.21
C PHE A 98 -5.73 4.48 -1.92
N LEU A 99 -6.65 4.03 -2.77
CA LEU A 99 -6.43 2.98 -3.74
C LEU A 99 -6.86 3.53 -5.11
N ILE A 100 -5.88 3.89 -5.94
CA ILE A 100 -6.09 4.68 -7.17
C ILE A 100 -5.39 4.00 -8.34
N GLY A 101 -6.02 3.98 -9.52
CA GLY A 101 -5.38 3.56 -10.77
C GLY A 101 -6.35 2.86 -11.72
N LYS A 102 -5.83 2.21 -12.77
CA LYS A 102 -6.64 1.35 -13.65
C LYS A 102 -6.66 -0.07 -13.14
N LYS A 103 -7.84 -0.69 -13.10
CA LYS A 103 -8.01 -2.07 -12.59
C LYS A 103 -7.23 -3.12 -13.39
N THR A 104 -7.24 -2.99 -14.71
CA THR A 104 -6.50 -3.81 -15.68
C THR A 104 -6.08 -2.91 -16.84
N GLU A 105 -5.31 -3.41 -17.81
CA GLU A 105 -4.87 -2.64 -18.98
C GLU A 105 -6.05 -1.96 -19.73
N SER A 106 -7.14 -2.70 -19.94
CA SER A 106 -8.39 -2.26 -20.57
C SER A 106 -9.51 -1.92 -19.58
N GLY A 107 -9.25 -2.02 -18.28
CA GLY A 107 -10.24 -1.90 -17.22
C GLY A 107 -10.59 -0.45 -16.86
N GLY A 108 -11.68 -0.32 -16.11
CA GLY A 108 -12.08 0.96 -15.54
C GLY A 108 -11.09 1.46 -14.48
N SER A 109 -11.17 2.76 -14.18
CA SER A 109 -10.38 3.36 -13.10
C SER A 109 -11.03 3.12 -11.73
N VAL A 110 -10.20 3.11 -10.70
CA VAL A 110 -10.59 3.03 -9.30
C VAL A 110 -10.02 4.23 -8.56
N TYR A 111 -10.82 4.78 -7.65
CA TYR A 111 -10.48 5.91 -6.79
C TYR A 111 -11.23 5.72 -5.48
N ARG A 112 -10.62 5.01 -4.52
CA ARG A 112 -11.21 4.79 -3.20
C ARG A 112 -10.32 5.39 -2.13
N ALA A 113 -10.90 5.86 -1.05
CA ALA A 113 -10.19 6.36 0.11
C ALA A 113 -10.79 5.80 1.40
N SER A 114 -9.95 5.59 2.42
CA SER A 114 -10.39 5.28 3.78
C SER A 114 -9.52 6.04 4.77
N CYS A 115 -10.13 6.49 5.87
CA CYS A 115 -9.42 7.14 6.95
C CYS A 115 -8.58 6.13 7.74
N ILE A 116 -7.35 6.51 8.08
CA ILE A 116 -6.40 5.66 8.83
C ILE A 116 -6.96 5.19 10.19
N TYR A 117 -7.92 5.92 10.77
CA TYR A 117 -8.48 5.60 12.09
C TYR A 117 -9.68 4.65 12.03
N THR A 118 -10.52 4.75 11.01
CA THR A 118 -11.82 4.05 10.97
C THR A 118 -11.80 2.81 10.08
N SER A 119 -10.89 2.76 9.10
CA SER A 119 -10.60 1.61 8.23
C SER A 119 -11.77 1.02 7.43
N ALA A 120 -11.49 -0.07 6.68
CA ALA A 120 -12.21 -0.66 5.55
C ALA A 120 -13.69 -1.10 5.72
N SER A 121 -14.46 -0.62 6.70
CA SER A 121 -15.90 -0.82 6.64
C SER A 121 -16.44 -0.04 5.44
N ALA A 122 -17.43 -0.60 4.73
CA ALA A 122 -18.09 0.12 3.63
C ALA A 122 -18.58 1.51 4.08
N ASP A 123 -19.05 1.59 5.33
CA ASP A 123 -19.52 2.81 5.98
C ASP A 123 -18.43 3.85 6.27
N ASN A 124 -17.15 3.56 5.97
CA ASN A 124 -15.99 4.43 6.21
C ASN A 124 -15.09 4.54 4.97
N THR A 125 -15.65 4.28 3.79
CA THR A 125 -14.96 4.44 2.51
C THR A 125 -15.56 5.54 1.67
N MET A 126 -14.71 6.35 1.04
CA MET A 126 -15.13 7.34 0.05
C MET A 126 -14.75 6.83 -1.35
N ASP A 127 -15.69 6.91 -2.28
CA ASP A 127 -15.43 6.63 -3.71
C ASP A 127 -15.47 7.95 -4.51
N PHE A 128 -14.62 8.07 -5.53
CA PHE A 128 -14.74 9.17 -6.49
C PHE A 128 -15.52 8.70 -7.73
N ARG A 129 -16.71 9.27 -7.94
CA ARG A 129 -17.59 8.96 -9.09
C ARG A 129 -18.03 10.26 -9.76
N SER A 130 -18.00 10.29 -11.09
CA SER A 130 -18.50 11.43 -11.89
C SER A 130 -17.91 12.79 -11.47
N GLY A 131 -16.63 12.84 -11.11
CA GLY A 131 -15.97 14.08 -10.72
C GLY A 131 -16.17 14.51 -9.26
N LYS A 132 -16.82 13.69 -8.42
CA LYS A 132 -17.12 14.02 -7.02
C LYS A 132 -16.79 12.87 -6.08
N TRP A 133 -16.38 13.21 -4.85
CA TRP A 133 -16.30 12.25 -3.75
C TRP A 133 -17.69 11.98 -3.19
N SER A 134 -18.06 10.72 -3.08
CA SER A 134 -19.25 10.24 -2.38
C SER A 134 -18.82 9.37 -1.20
N TYR A 135 -19.37 9.67 -0.02
CA TYR A 135 -19.28 8.82 1.16
C TYR A 135 -20.34 7.73 1.09
#